data_AF-A0A7X7FBC4-F1
#
_entry.id   AF-A0A7X7FBC4-F1
#
_cell.length_a   1.000
_cell.length_b   1.000
_cell.length_c   1.000
_cell.angle_alpha   90.00
_cell.angle_beta   90.00
_cell.angle_gamma   90.00
#
_symmetry.space_group_name_H-M   'P 1'
#
loop_
_entity.id
_entity.type
_entity.pdbx_description
1 polymer ?
#
loop_
_entity_poly.entity_id
_entity_poly.type
_entity_poly.pdbx_seq_one_letter_code
_entity_poly.pdbx_strand_id
1 'polypeptide(L)' 'DPRFYRPAEVEVLLGNPAKAKAKLGWEARTSLEDLMRMMVDADLARVKRELRP' A
#
# COMPACT_ATOMS: atom_id res chain seq x y z
N ASP A 1 3.69 9.27 -20.80
CA ASP A 1 4.77 8.88 -21.70
C ASP A 1 4.74 7.37 -21.86
N PRO A 2 4.59 6.85 -23.10
CA PRO A 2 4.49 5.41 -23.39
C PRO A 2 5.59 4.55 -22.78
N ARG A 3 6.77 5.12 -22.51
CA ARG A 3 7.91 4.43 -21.90
C ARG A 3 7.65 3.94 -20.47
N PHE A 4 6.64 4.49 -19.79
CA PHE A 4 6.28 4.09 -18.42
C PHE A 4 5.16 3.03 -18.35
N TYR A 5 4.59 2.64 -19.50
CA TYR A 5 3.55 1.61 -19.54
C TYR A 5 4.18 0.22 -19.58
N ARG A 6 3.63 -0.69 -18.79
CA ARG A 6 4.03 -2.09 -18.85
C ARG A 6 3.27 -2.76 -19.99
N PRO A 7 3.94 -3.47 -20.92
CA PRO A 7 3.28 -4.17 -22.03
C PRO A 7 2.23 -5.21 -21.60
N ALA A 8 2.36 -5.73 -20.36
CA ALA A 8 1.39 -6.62 -19.73
C ALA A 8 0.86 -5.96 -18.45
N GLU A 9 -0.05 -5.01 -18.62
CA GLU A 9 -0.74 -4.39 -17.48
C GLU A 9 -1.87 -5.30 -16.98
N VAL A 10 -2.08 -5.32 -15.67
CA VAL A 10 -3.15 -6.10 -15.07
C VAL A 10 -4.36 -5.20 -14.90
N GLU A 11 -5.48 -5.56 -15.52
CA GLU A 11 -6.70 -4.75 -15.49
C GLU A 11 -7.34 -4.67 -14.10
N VAL A 12 -7.38 -5.80 -13.36
CA VAL A 12 -8.00 -5.87 -12.04
C VAL A 12 -7.22 -6.81 -11.12
N LEU A 13 -6.98 -6.36 -9.90
CA LEU A 13 -6.45 -7.18 -8.80
C LEU A 13 -7.47 -7.18 -7.65
N LEU A 14 -8.16 -8.30 -7.47
CA LEU A 14 -9.14 -8.48 -6.41
C LEU A 14 -8.95 -9.83 -5.72
N GLY A 15 -8.32 -9.81 -4.54
CA GLY A 15 -8.08 -11.00 -3.74
C GLY A 15 -9.28 -11.36 -2.86
N ASN A 16 -9.55 -12.66 -2.70
CA ASN A 16 -10.52 -13.18 -1.74
C ASN A 16 -9.80 -13.84 -0.54
N PRO A 17 -9.76 -13.19 0.65
CA PRO A 17 -9.06 -13.73 1.81
C PRO A 17 -9.87 -14.74 2.65
N ALA A 18 -11.06 -15.17 2.20
CA ALA A 18 -11.97 -16.00 3.00
C ALA A 18 -11.33 -17.29 3.55
N LYS A 19 -10.46 -17.94 2.76
CA LYS A 19 -9.75 -19.15 3.20
C LYS A 19 -8.80 -18.88 4.39
N ALA A 20 -8.09 -17.75 4.36
CA ALA A 20 -7.17 -17.35 5.44
C ALA A 20 -7.95 -17.04 6.72
N LYS A 21 -9.06 -16.30 6.60
CA LYS A 21 -9.97 -16.05 7.73
C LYS A 21 -10.50 -17.36 8.33
N ALA A 22 -10.99 -18.28 7.51
CA ALA A 22 -11.58 -19.53 7.98
C ALA A 22 -10.58 -20.50 8.64
N LYS A 23 -9.34 -20.56 8.14
CA LYS A 23 -8.34 -21.53 8.61
C LYS A 23 -7.39 -20.97 9.66
N LEU A 24 -7.15 -19.67 9.63
CA LEU A 24 -6.12 -19.01 10.45
C LEU A 24 -6.70 -17.95 11.38
N GLY A 25 -7.99 -17.61 11.26
CA GLY A 25 -8.57 -16.45 11.94
C GLY A 25 -7.95 -15.13 11.50
N TRP A 26 -7.26 -15.11 10.35
CA TRP A 26 -6.52 -13.94 9.90
C TRP A 26 -7.46 -12.93 9.23
N GLU A 27 -7.29 -11.66 9.58
CA GLU A 27 -7.94 -10.51 8.96
C GLU A 27 -6.95 -9.34 8.86
N ALA A 28 -7.09 -8.53 7.81
CA ALA A 28 -6.33 -7.29 7.69
C ALA A 28 -6.76 -6.31 8.79
N ARG A 29 -5.78 -5.73 9.49
CA ARG A 29 -6.01 -4.77 10.59
C ARG A 29 -5.86 -3.31 10.17
N THR A 30 -5.29 -3.09 9.00
CA THR A 30 -4.97 -1.76 8.47
C THR A 30 -5.89 -1.48 7.29
N SER A 31 -6.66 -0.39 7.36
CA SER A 31 -7.43 0.09 6.22
C SER A 31 -6.52 0.73 5.16
N LEU A 32 -7.05 0.97 3.96
CA LEU A 32 -6.31 1.69 2.93
C LEU A 32 -6.00 3.13 3.39
N GLU A 33 -6.97 3.78 4.02
CA GLU A 33 -6.86 5.14 4.54
C GLU A 33 -5.78 5.26 5.61
N ASP A 34 -5.73 4.32 6.55
CA ASP A 34 -4.69 4.30 7.59
C ASP A 34 -3.32 4.05 6.98
N LEU A 35 -3.22 3.14 6.02
CA LEU A 35 -1.97 2.86 5.31
C LEU A 35 -1.44 4.12 4.61
N MET A 36 -2.30 4.83 3.87
CA MET A 36 -1.93 6.07 3.20
C MET A 36 -1.43 7.12 4.19
N ARG A 37 -2.14 7.32 5.32
CA ARG A 37 -1.73 8.28 6.35
C ARG A 37 -0.37 7.92 6.93
N MET A 38 -0.17 6.67 7.34
CA MET A 38 1.11 6.20 7.90
C MET A 38 2.28 6.43 6.94
N MET A 39 2.08 6.14 5.65
CA MET A 39 3.12 6.31 4.63
C MET A 39 3.46 7.80 4.41
N VAL A 40 2.46 8.67 4.26
CA VAL A 40 2.67 10.10 4.04
C VAL A 40 3.30 10.76 5.25
N ASP A 41 2.84 10.44 6.46
CA ASP A 41 3.40 10.99 7.69
C ASP A 41 4.88 10.60 7.86
N ALA A 42 5.22 9.35 7.53
CA ALA A 42 6.60 8.88 7.53
C ALA A 42 7.48 9.63 6.51
N ASP A 43 6.98 9.84 5.29
CA ASP A 43 7.70 10.60 4.26
C ASP A 43 7.87 12.08 4.65
N LEU A 44 6.84 12.72 5.21
CA LEU A 44 6.93 14.08 5.73
C LEU A 44 7.97 14.19 6.85
N ALA A 45 8.03 13.20 7.76
CA ALA A 45 9.03 13.16 8.82
C ALA A 45 10.45 13.00 8.25
N ARG A 46 10.62 12.14 7.23
CA ARG A 46 11.91 11.94 6.53
C ARG A 46 12.37 13.24 5.87
N VAL A 47 11.53 13.86 5.05
CA VAL A 47 11.86 15.09 4.32
C VAL A 47 12.17 16.23 5.29
N LYS A 48 11.40 16.39 6.38
CA LYS A 48 11.70 17.38 7.43
C LYS A 48 13.04 17.17 8.12
N ARG A 49 13.60 15.96 8.13
CA ARG A 49 14.94 15.68 8.69
C ARG A 49 16.03 16.01 7.68
N GLU A 50 15.82 15.69 6.41
CA GLU A 50 16.77 15.97 5.33
C GLU A 50 16.92 17.47 5.04
N LEU A 51 15.86 18.25 5.28
CA LEU A 51 15.86 19.71 5.13
C LEU A 51 16.46 20.46 6.32
N ARG A 52 16.81 19.77 7.42
CA ARG A 52 17.55 20.40 8.53
C ARG A 52 19.05 20.35 8.19
N PRO A 53 19.73 21.52 8.14
CA PRO A 53 21.17 21.56 7.87
C PRO A 53 21.99 20.88 8.97
#